data_AF-A0A533Y3K3-F1
#
_entry.id   AF-A0A533Y3K3-F1
#
_cell.length_a   1.000
_cell.length_b   1.000
_cell.length_c   1.000
_cell.angle_alpha   90.00
_cell.angle_beta   90.00
_cell.angle_gamma   90.00
#
_symmetry.space_group_name_H-M   'P 1'
#
loop_
_entity.id
_entity.type
_entity.pdbx_description
1 polymer ?
#
loop_
_entity_poly.entity_id
_entity_poly.type
_entity_poly.pdbx_seq_one_letter_code
_entity_poly.pdbx_strand_id
1 'polypeptide(L)' 'MTEIGPYSNYRLTIRLQLANKPGMFAKVAAVLAEEGANLGAVDIVSATADCMVRDVTFDVQSETHGEKVLARL' A
#
# COMPACT_ATOMS: atom_id res chain seq x y z
N MET A 1 -14.26 8.54 -22.58
CA MET A 1 -13.30 8.49 -21.48
C MET A 1 -14.11 8.39 -20.20
N THR A 2 -14.17 7.22 -19.59
CA THR A 2 -14.93 7.03 -18.36
C THR A 2 -14.20 7.78 -17.26
N GLU A 3 -14.79 8.87 -16.77
CA GLU A 3 -14.31 9.54 -15.57
C GLU A 3 -14.41 8.55 -14.40
N ILE A 4 -13.26 8.01 -14.00
CA ILE A 4 -13.12 7.37 -12.69
C ILE A 4 -13.11 8.55 -11.72
N GLY A 5 -14.21 8.75 -11.00
CA GLY A 5 -14.27 9.77 -9.94
C GLY A 5 -13.11 9.60 -8.95
N PRO A 6 -12.82 10.59 -8.10
CA PRO A 6 -11.65 10.59 -7.20
C PRO A 6 -11.60 9.40 -6.21
N TYR A 7 -12.66 8.60 -6.16
CA TYR A 7 -12.78 7.39 -5.37
C TYR A 7 -12.86 6.20 -6.33
N SER A 8 -11.79 5.42 -6.40
CA SER A 8 -11.90 4.09 -6.99
C SER A 8 -12.65 3.18 -6.03
N ASN A 9 -13.56 2.35 -6.55
CA ASN A 9 -14.21 1.29 -5.77
C ASN A 9 -13.28 0.10 -5.47
N TYR A 10 -12.05 0.10 -5.97
CA TYR A 10 -11.07 -0.96 -5.71
C TYR A 10 -10.12 -0.54 -4.59
N ARG A 11 -10.44 -0.98 -3.37
CA ARG A 11 -9.64 -0.79 -2.18
C ARG A 11 -9.01 -2.11 -1.76
N LEU A 12 -7.70 -2.10 -1.56
CA LEU A 12 -6.95 -3.23 -1.03
C LEU A 12 -6.44 -2.87 0.35
N THR A 13 -6.45 -3.86 1.25
CA THR A 13 -5.71 -3.81 2.52
C THR A 13 -4.76 -5.00 2.55
N ILE A 14 -3.47 -4.73 2.70
CA ILE A 14 -2.43 -5.77 2.77
C ILE A 14 -1.73 -5.73 4.12
N ARG A 15 -1.26 -6.89 4.56
CA ARG A 15 -0.41 -7.00 5.75
C ARG A 15 1.05 -7.12 5.33
N LEU A 16 1.83 -6.10 5.65
CA LEU A 16 3.27 -6.07 5.38
C LEU A 16 4.06 -6.38 6.64
N GLN A 17 5.07 -7.22 6.50
CA GLN A 17 6.10 -7.43 7.50
C GLN A 17 7.39 -6.73 7.05
N LEU A 18 7.78 -5.67 7.77
CA LEU A 18 8.91 -4.82 7.43
C LEU A 18 9.98 -4.93 8.53
N ALA A 19 11.26 -4.79 8.15
CA ALA A 19 12.30 -4.59 9.15
C ALA A 19 12.02 -3.31 9.95
N ASN A 20 12.20 -3.34 11.28
CA ASN A 20 12.01 -2.16 12.10
C ASN A 20 13.25 -1.24 12.01
N LYS A 21 13.41 -0.59 10.86
CA LYS A 21 14.48 0.37 10.57
C LYS A 21 13.89 1.64 9.95
N PRO A 22 14.45 2.83 10.24
CA PRO A 22 14.03 4.08 9.62
C PRO A 22 14.00 3.98 8.09
N GLY A 23 12.94 4.53 7.48
CA GLY A 23 12.77 4.57 6.03
C GLY A 23 12.18 3.31 5.39
N MET A 24 11.98 2.20 6.14
CA MET A 24 11.41 0.98 5.55
C MET A 24 10.01 1.19 4.98
N PHE A 25 9.13 1.89 5.70
CA PHE A 25 7.82 2.23 5.17
C PHE A 25 7.86 3.30 4.08
N ALA A 26 8.85 4.20 4.10
CA ALA A 26 8.99 5.22 3.06
C ALA A 26 9.24 4.58 1.68
N LYS A 27 9.99 3.48 1.64
CA LYS A 27 10.18 2.68 0.40
C LYS A 27 8.87 2.11 -0.12
N VAL A 28 8.04 1.55 0.77
CA VAL A 28 6.71 1.04 0.42
C VAL A 28 5.82 2.16 -0.12
N ALA A 29 5.75 3.29 0.58
CA ALA A 29 4.95 4.43 0.16
C ALA A 29 5.42 5.00 -1.19
N ALA A 30 6.73 5.00 -1.46
CA ALA A 30 7.29 5.40 -2.75
C ALA A 30 6.84 4.46 -3.88
N VAL A 31 6.91 3.15 -3.70
CA VAL A 31 6.43 2.17 -4.69
C VAL A 31 4.93 2.36 -4.98
N LEU A 32 4.12 2.54 -3.94
CA LEU A 32 2.68 2.81 -4.10
C LEU A 32 2.43 4.09 -4.91
N ALA A 33 3.19 5.17 -4.64
CA ALA A 33 3.09 6.42 -5.37
C ALA A 33 3.54 6.29 -6.84
N GLU A 34 4.63 5.55 -7.10
CA GLU A 34 5.13 5.28 -8.46
C GLU A 34 4.12 4.52 -9.33
N GLU A 35 3.38 3.58 -8.74
CA GLU A 35 2.30 2.87 -9.43
C GLU A 35 1.01 3.70 -9.55
N GLY A 36 0.93 4.86 -8.90
CA GLY A 36 -0.27 5.68 -8.90
C GLY A 36 -1.40 5.10 -8.04
N ALA A 37 -1.05 4.31 -7.01
CA ALA A 37 -1.98 3.88 -5.98
C ALA A 37 -2.19 5.02 -4.96
N ASN A 38 -3.43 5.22 -4.54
CA ASN A 38 -3.76 6.26 -3.56
C ASN A 38 -3.71 5.69 -2.14
N LEU A 39 -2.78 6.15 -1.32
CA LEU A 39 -2.59 5.65 0.04
C LEU A 39 -3.77 6.05 0.94
N GLY A 40 -4.32 5.08 1.66
CA GLY A 40 -5.38 5.25 2.65
C GLY A 40 -4.87 5.06 4.08
N ALA A 41 -5.50 4.14 4.82
CA ALA A 41 -5.15 3.83 6.20
C ALA A 41 -3.82 3.07 6.32
N VAL A 42 -3.08 3.34 7.40
CA VAL A 42 -1.84 2.64 7.76
C VAL A 42 -1.87 2.36 9.25
N ASP A 43 -2.04 1.10 9.61
CA ASP A 43 -2.25 0.66 10.98
C ASP A 43 -1.13 -0.28 11.42
N ILE A 44 -0.58 -0.06 12.61
CA ILE A 44 0.42 -0.97 13.18
C ILE A 44 -0.30 -2.14 13.82
N VAL A 45 -0.02 -3.36 13.35
CA VAL A 45 -0.53 -4.61 13.93
C VAL A 45 0.39 -5.07 15.06
N SER A 46 1.70 -5.01 14.85
CA SER A 46 2.69 -5.30 15.88
C SER A 46 4.02 -4.59 15.61
N ALA A 47 4.77 -4.34 16.67
CA ALA A 47 6.11 -3.77 16.61
C ALA A 47 7.03 -4.47 17.62
N THR A 48 8.17 -4.91 17.14
CA THR A 48 9.25 -5.57 17.88
C THR A 48 10.57 -4.87 17.56
N ALA A 49 11.68 -5.24 18.21
CA ALA A 49 12.97 -4.58 17.98
C ALA A 49 13.48 -4.76 16.53
N ASP A 50 13.16 -5.88 15.90
CA ASP A 50 13.63 -6.29 14.58
C ASP A 50 12.56 -6.18 13.49
N CYS A 51 11.29 -6.25 13.86
CA CYS A 51 10.18 -6.39 12.92
C CYS A 51 9.00 -5.45 13.22
N MET A 52 8.37 -4.91 12.18
CA MET A 52 7.16 -4.11 12.24
C MET A 52 6.13 -4.64 11.25
N VAL A 53 4.95 -5.00 11.76
CA VAL A 53 3.83 -5.48 10.94
C VAL A 53 2.80 -4.36 10.81
N ARG A 54 2.43 -4.03 9.57
CA ARG A 54 1.47 -2.97 9.26
C ARG A 54 0.40 -3.47 8.32
N ASP A 55 -0.84 -3.12 8.61
CA ASP A 55 -1.91 -3.18 7.63
C ASP A 55 -1.91 -1.87 6.84
N VAL A 56 -1.81 -1.97 5.51
CA VAL A 56 -1.73 -0.82 4.60
C VAL A 56 -2.90 -0.90 3.65
N THR A 57 -3.74 0.13 3.68
CA THR A 57 -4.90 0.27 2.82
C THR A 57 -4.60 1.27 1.72
N PHE A 58 -4.95 0.95 0.47
CA PHE A 58 -4.79 1.85 -0.67
C PHE A 58 -5.85 1.58 -1.75
N ASP A 59 -6.15 2.60 -2.53
CA ASP A 59 -7.09 2.54 -3.64
C ASP A 59 -6.32 2.42 -4.97
N VAL A 60 -6.79 1.53 -5.85
CA VAL A 60 -6.24 1.27 -7.19
C VAL A 60 -7.31 1.44 -8.26
N GLN A 61 -6.96 1.55 -9.53
CA GLN A 61 -7.94 1.87 -10.59
C GLN A 61 -8.77 0.66 -11.07
N SER A 62 -8.27 -0.55 -10.84
CA SER A 62 -8.90 -1.82 -11.22
C SER A 62 -8.22 -2.99 -10.51
N GLU A 63 -8.80 -4.18 -10.58
CA GLU A 63 -8.19 -5.42 -10.08
C GLU A 63 -6.81 -5.67 -10.72
N THR A 64 -6.69 -5.57 -12.05
CA THR A 64 -5.40 -5.74 -12.74
C THR A 64 -4.36 -4.68 -12.33
N HIS A 65 -4.77 -3.46 -12.01
CA HIS A 65 -3.86 -2.47 -11.45
C HIS A 65 -3.41 -2.88 -10.04
N GLY A 66 -4.34 -3.38 -9.21
CA GLY A 66 -4.02 -3.97 -7.90
C GLY A 66 -2.96 -5.06 -8.00
N GLU A 67 -3.11 -6.02 -8.92
CA GLU A 67 -2.13 -7.08 -9.14
C GLU A 67 -0.73 -6.55 -9.52
N LYS A 68 -0.66 -5.51 -10.37
CA LYS A 68 0.61 -4.85 -10.73
C LYS A 68 1.28 -4.18 -9.54
N VAL A 69 0.50 -3.47 -8.71
CA VAL A 69 1.00 -2.86 -7.48
C VAL A 69 1.57 -3.92 -6.56
N LEU A 70 0.83 -5.01 -6.34
CA LEU A 70 1.27 -6.11 -5.47
C LEU A 70 2.55 -6.79 -5.96
N ALA A 71 2.75 -6.90 -7.27
CA ALA A 71 3.95 -7.50 -7.85
C ALA A 71 5.24 -6.68 -7.62
N ARG A 72 5.14 -5.42 -7.19
CA ARG A 72 6.28 -4.53 -6.90
C ARG A 72 6.59 -4.35 -5.42
N LEU A 73 5.72 -4.82 -4.53
CA LEU A 73 5.86 -4.71 -3.07
C LEU A 73 6.64 -5.89 -2.50
#